data_AF-A0A524J1I3-F1
#
_entry.id   AF-A0A524J1I3-F1
#
_cell.length_a   1.000
_cell.length_b   1.000
_cell.length_c   1.000
_cell.angle_alpha   90.00
_cell.angle_beta   90.00
_cell.angle_gamma   90.00
#
_symmetry.space_group_name_H-M   'P 1'
#
loop_
_entity.id
_entity.type
_entity.pdbx_description
1 polymer ?
#
loop_
_entity_poly.entity_id
_entity_poly.type
_entity_poly.pdbx_seq_one_letter_code
_entity_poly.pdbx_strand_id
1 'polypeptide(L)'
;MNVREDVAALPWIALHTKALWVPLAITIAATAYIIVTKGQDILSEFAFQYFIQTPAIAGVFLAGFLAPRASWLLGAIVGLFSAACYTLLIFAFASTINFARLSPEALPTEAQAREVAISAFMLSPVIGAFFAAGAAWYRRFLAYSSPNRSRQSQAQKPKAGDGRTRTSASQKAGLKR
;
A
#
# COMPACT_ATOMS: atom_id res chain seq x y z
N MET A 1 -0.08 11.39 -15.43
CA MET A 1 0.21 9.96 -15.15
C MET A 1 1.14 9.51 -16.24
N ASN A 2 2.40 9.24 -15.91
CA ASN A 2 3.38 8.75 -16.89
C ASN A 2 3.58 7.26 -16.60
N VAL A 3 2.83 6.40 -17.30
CA VAL A 3 2.80 4.94 -17.06
C VAL A 3 4.21 4.35 -17.05
N ARG A 4 5.06 4.76 -18.00
CA ARG A 4 6.45 4.30 -18.10
C ARG A 4 7.31 4.69 -16.89
N GLU A 5 7.12 5.89 -16.35
CA GLU A 5 7.86 6.37 -15.18
C GLU A 5 7.37 5.69 -13.91
N ASP A 6 6.07 5.42 -13.80
CA ASP A 6 5.48 4.70 -12.67
C ASP A 6 5.95 3.23 -12.62
N VAL A 7 6.07 2.57 -13.77
CA VAL A 7 6.63 1.21 -13.85
C VAL A 7 8.12 1.20 -13.54
N ALA A 8 8.89 2.15 -14.09
CA ALA A 8 10.33 2.27 -13.80
C ALA A 8 10.61 2.61 -12.33
N ALA A 9 9.66 3.26 -11.66
CA ALA A 9 9.73 3.61 -10.25
C ALA A 9 9.52 2.43 -9.29
N LEU A 10 8.85 1.37 -9.74
CA LEU A 10 8.44 0.23 -8.93
C LEU A 10 9.58 -0.44 -8.16
N PRO A 11 10.73 -0.81 -8.76
CA PRO A 11 11.81 -1.46 -8.03
C PRO A 11 12.34 -0.58 -6.88
N TRP A 12 12.43 0.74 -7.12
CA TRP A 12 12.83 1.66 -6.07
C TRP A 12 11.81 1.71 -4.93
N ILE A 13 10.51 1.77 -5.25
CA ILE A 13 9.42 1.80 -4.26
C ILE A 13 9.41 0.51 -3.44
N ALA A 14 9.52 -0.65 -4.09
CA ALA A 14 9.54 -1.95 -3.43
C ALA A 14 10.74 -2.07 -2.46
N LEU A 15 11.90 -1.52 -2.82
CA LEU A 15 13.10 -1.64 -2.00
C LEU A 15 13.21 -0.59 -0.89
N HIS A 16 12.67 0.61 -1.10
CA HIS A 16 12.93 1.76 -0.20
C HIS A 16 11.69 2.24 0.56
N THR A 17 10.50 1.68 0.30
CA THR A 17 9.27 2.15 0.92
C THR A 17 8.45 1.02 1.53
N LYS A 18 7.76 1.35 2.63
CA LYS A 18 6.85 0.43 3.32
C LYS A 18 5.48 0.32 2.65
N ALA A 19 5.24 1.10 1.58
CA ALA A 19 3.93 1.22 0.95
C ALA A 19 3.44 -0.08 0.28
N LEU A 20 4.36 -0.91 -0.19
CA LEU A 20 4.04 -2.23 -0.73
C LEU A 20 4.02 -3.30 0.38
N TRP A 21 5.06 -3.33 1.22
CA TRP A 21 5.24 -4.41 2.19
C TRP A 21 4.22 -4.43 3.32
N VAL A 22 3.76 -3.26 3.79
CA VAL A 22 2.77 -3.20 4.88
C VAL A 22 1.45 -3.88 4.50
N PRO A 23 0.77 -3.49 3.39
CA PRO A 23 -0.47 -4.16 3.01
C PRO A 23 -0.25 -5.65 2.68
N LEU A 24 0.86 -6.01 2.03
CA LEU A 24 1.18 -7.42 1.77
C LEU A 24 1.36 -8.23 3.07
N ALA A 25 2.12 -7.70 4.04
CA ALA A 25 2.34 -8.37 5.32
C ALA A 25 1.04 -8.53 6.10
N ILE A 26 0.14 -7.54 6.07
CA ILE A 26 -1.18 -7.64 6.71
C ILE A 26 -2.04 -8.69 6.00
N THR A 27 -2.05 -8.74 4.67
CA THR A 27 -2.79 -9.77 3.91
C THR A 27 -2.25 -11.19 4.20
N ILE A 28 -0.92 -11.35 4.29
CA ILE A 28 -0.30 -12.62 4.71
C ILE A 28 -0.72 -12.98 6.13
N ALA A 29 -0.63 -12.03 7.07
CA ALA A 29 -1.02 -12.24 8.46
C ALA A 29 -2.51 -12.60 8.59
N ALA A 30 -3.40 -11.95 7.84
CA ALA A 30 -4.81 -12.27 7.78
C ALA A 30 -5.06 -13.69 7.26
N THR A 31 -4.35 -14.08 6.20
CA THR A 31 -4.45 -15.43 5.62
C THR A 31 -3.99 -16.49 6.62
N ALA A 32 -2.84 -16.28 7.25
CA ALA A 32 -2.31 -17.19 8.27
C ALA A 32 -3.25 -17.26 9.49
N TYR A 33 -3.79 -16.12 9.92
CA TYR A 33 -4.75 -16.05 11.02
C TYR A 33 -5.99 -16.91 10.75
N ILE A 34 -6.60 -16.76 9.57
CA ILE A 34 -7.77 -17.54 9.16
C ILE A 34 -7.48 -19.05 9.10
N ILE A 35 -6.30 -19.43 8.62
CA ILE A 35 -5.88 -20.84 8.60
C ILE A 35 -5.81 -21.40 10.04
N VAL A 36 -5.24 -20.63 10.98
CA VAL A 36 -5.07 -21.05 12.38
C VAL A 36 -6.42 -21.11 13.12
N THR A 37 -7.27 -20.09 12.97
CA THR A 37 -8.58 -20.00 13.64
C THR A 37 -9.68 -20.81 12.94
N LYS A 38 -9.41 -21.28 11.72
CA LYS A 38 -10.36 -21.95 10.83
C LYS A 38 -11.58 -21.07 10.48
N GLY A 39 -11.46 -19.75 10.62
CA GLY A 39 -12.55 -18.82 10.30
C GLY A 39 -13.74 -18.88 11.25
N GLN A 40 -13.55 -19.29 12.51
CA GLN A 40 -14.66 -19.50 13.47
C GLN A 40 -15.09 -18.22 14.20
N ASP A 41 -14.23 -17.21 14.24
CA ASP A 41 -14.40 -15.98 15.01
C ASP A 41 -14.69 -14.76 14.12
N ILE A 42 -15.18 -13.69 14.74
CA ILE A 42 -15.55 -12.44 14.04
C ILE A 42 -14.35 -11.69 13.48
N LEU A 43 -13.15 -11.86 14.06
CA LEU A 43 -11.96 -11.19 13.57
C LEU A 43 -11.49 -11.83 12.27
N SER A 44 -11.67 -13.15 12.12
CA SER A 44 -11.42 -13.86 10.86
C SER A 44 -12.36 -13.41 9.74
N GLU A 45 -13.63 -13.21 10.05
CA GLU A 45 -14.62 -12.66 9.11
C GLU A 45 -14.25 -11.26 8.64
N PHE A 46 -13.87 -10.39 9.59
CA PHE A 46 -13.36 -9.06 9.27
C PHE A 46 -12.07 -9.12 8.42
N ALA A 47 -11.09 -9.93 8.83
CA ALA A 47 -9.83 -10.07 8.13
C ALA A 47 -10.04 -10.58 6.69
N PHE A 48 -10.94 -11.53 6.51
CA PHE A 48 -11.32 -12.07 5.22
C PHE A 48 -11.95 -10.97 4.34
N GLN A 49 -13.02 -10.32 4.81
CA GLN A 49 -13.78 -9.35 4.02
C GLN A 49 -12.94 -8.14 3.56
N TYR A 50 -12.01 -7.68 4.38
CA TYR A 50 -11.27 -6.43 4.14
C TYR A 50 -9.90 -6.62 3.48
N PHE A 51 -9.23 -7.76 3.70
CA PHE A 51 -7.86 -7.98 3.22
C PHE A 51 -7.71 -9.13 2.22
N ILE A 52 -8.70 -10.01 2.08
CA ILE A 52 -8.60 -11.22 1.26
C ILE A 52 -9.71 -11.28 0.20
N GLN A 53 -10.97 -11.11 0.60
CA GLN A 53 -12.09 -11.15 -0.33
C GLN A 53 -11.94 -10.03 -1.34
N THR A 54 -12.08 -10.39 -2.60
CA THR A 54 -11.82 -9.48 -3.70
C THR A 54 -13.05 -8.61 -3.99
N PRO A 55 -12.88 -7.28 -4.08
CA PRO A 55 -11.65 -6.51 -3.94
C PRO A 55 -11.24 -6.31 -2.47
N ALA A 56 -9.96 -6.54 -2.12
CA ALA A 56 -9.46 -6.34 -0.76
C ALA A 56 -9.29 -4.85 -0.42
N ILE A 57 -10.43 -4.20 -0.13
CA ILE A 57 -10.56 -2.75 -0.01
C ILE A 57 -9.53 -2.16 0.94
N ALA A 58 -9.35 -2.75 2.13
CA ALA A 58 -8.44 -2.20 3.13
C ALA A 58 -6.98 -2.31 2.70
N GLY A 59 -6.57 -3.46 2.17
CA GLY A 59 -5.20 -3.68 1.69
C GLY A 59 -4.84 -2.73 0.54
N VAL A 60 -5.72 -2.64 -0.46
CA VAL A 60 -5.55 -1.79 -1.63
C VAL A 60 -5.55 -0.31 -1.25
N PHE A 61 -6.49 0.12 -0.40
CA PHE A 61 -6.57 1.49 0.06
C PHE A 61 -5.31 1.90 0.83
N LEU A 62 -4.82 1.01 1.71
CA LEU A 62 -3.60 1.24 2.47
C LEU A 62 -2.37 1.37 1.55
N ALA A 63 -2.26 0.53 0.53
CA ALA A 63 -1.23 0.64 -0.50
C ALA A 63 -1.28 2.03 -1.19
N GLY A 64 -2.46 2.45 -1.62
CA GLY A 64 -2.65 3.74 -2.29
C GLY A 64 -2.37 4.94 -1.38
N PHE A 65 -2.77 4.87 -0.12
CA PHE A 65 -2.57 5.93 0.85
C PHE A 65 -1.09 6.10 1.22
N LEU A 66 -0.36 5.00 1.42
CA LEU A 66 1.06 5.03 1.77
C LEU A 66 1.97 5.31 0.57
N ALA A 67 1.48 5.12 -0.66
CA ALA A 67 2.25 5.29 -1.89
C ALA A 67 2.80 6.71 -2.07
N PRO A 68 4.13 6.91 -2.19
CA PRO A 68 4.70 8.22 -2.54
C PRO A 68 4.39 8.60 -4.01
N ARG A 69 4.44 7.62 -4.92
CA ARG A 69 4.11 7.71 -6.35
C ARG A 69 3.57 6.36 -6.85
N ALA A 70 3.00 6.28 -8.06
CA ALA A 70 2.48 5.06 -8.67
C ALA A 70 1.44 4.29 -7.81
N SER A 71 0.52 4.99 -7.13
CA SER A 71 -0.47 4.37 -6.23
C SER A 71 -1.38 3.37 -6.93
N TRP A 72 -1.76 3.62 -8.18
CA TRP A 72 -2.55 2.71 -9.00
C TRP A 72 -1.85 1.36 -9.20
N LEU A 73 -0.53 1.37 -9.41
CA LEU A 73 0.25 0.16 -9.64
C LEU A 73 0.40 -0.65 -8.35
N LEU A 74 0.62 0.01 -7.21
CA LEU A 74 0.63 -0.64 -5.90
C LEU A 74 -0.73 -1.25 -5.54
N GLY A 75 -1.82 -0.55 -5.85
CA GLY A 75 -3.18 -1.08 -5.71
C GLY A 75 -3.42 -2.33 -6.55
N ALA A 76 -2.95 -2.32 -7.80
CA ALA A 76 -3.06 -3.48 -8.69
C ALA A 76 -2.29 -4.69 -8.14
N ILE A 77 -1.06 -4.48 -7.66
CA ILE A 77 -0.22 -5.55 -7.09
C ILE A 77 -0.85 -6.13 -5.82
N VAL A 78 -1.32 -5.28 -4.91
CA VAL A 78 -1.95 -5.74 -3.67
C VAL A 78 -3.28 -6.45 -3.96
N GLY A 79 -4.08 -5.94 -4.90
CA GLY A 79 -5.29 -6.61 -5.36
C GLY A 79 -5.01 -7.99 -5.95
N LEU A 80 -3.98 -8.09 -6.80
CA LEU A 80 -3.55 -9.36 -7.38
C LEU A 80 -3.06 -10.35 -6.32
N PHE A 81 -2.26 -9.87 -5.36
CA PHE A 81 -1.76 -10.70 -4.27
C PHE A 81 -2.88 -11.21 -3.37
N SER A 82 -3.86 -10.36 -3.09
CA SER A 82 -5.05 -10.75 -2.34
C SER A 82 -5.87 -11.82 -3.07
N ALA A 83 -6.04 -11.71 -4.40
CA ALA A 83 -6.67 -12.75 -5.22
C ALA A 83 -5.92 -14.09 -5.13
N ALA A 84 -4.58 -14.06 -5.05
CA ALA A 84 -3.79 -15.27 -4.84
C ALA A 84 -4.03 -15.89 -3.45
N CYS A 85 -4.06 -15.08 -2.38
CA CYS A 85 -4.40 -15.54 -1.03
C CYS A 85 -5.83 -16.11 -0.97
N TYR A 86 -6.80 -15.44 -1.58
CA TYR A 86 -8.19 -15.92 -1.67
C TYR A 86 -8.29 -17.27 -2.37
N THR A 87 -7.63 -17.41 -3.53
CA THR A 87 -7.54 -18.68 -4.28
C THR A 87 -6.90 -19.77 -3.44
N LEU A 88 -5.80 -19.46 -2.73
CA LEU A 88 -5.13 -20.42 -1.85
C LEU A 88 -6.06 -20.92 -0.74
N LEU A 89 -6.83 -20.04 -0.09
CA LEU A 89 -7.76 -20.46 0.96
C LEU A 89 -8.86 -21.39 0.40
N ILE A 90 -9.41 -21.07 -0.77
CA ILE A 90 -10.47 -21.87 -1.38
C ILE A 90 -9.95 -23.24 -1.82
N PHE A 91 -8.81 -23.31 -2.52
CA PHE A 91 -8.35 -24.58 -3.10
C PHE A 91 -7.58 -25.46 -2.10
N ALA A 92 -6.81 -24.88 -1.18
CA ALA A 92 -5.98 -25.67 -0.27
C ALA A 92 -6.63 -25.91 1.10
N PHE A 93 -7.60 -25.07 1.51
CA PHE A 93 -8.15 -25.09 2.87
C PHE A 93 -9.68 -25.12 2.94
N ALA A 94 -10.40 -25.32 1.82
CA ALA A 94 -11.87 -25.40 1.75
C ALA A 94 -12.51 -26.33 2.77
N SER A 95 -11.92 -27.51 2.99
CA SER A 95 -12.46 -28.52 3.92
C SER A 95 -12.21 -28.20 5.40
N THR A 96 -11.29 -27.27 5.69
CA THR A 96 -10.87 -26.96 7.06
C THR A 96 -11.40 -25.62 7.57
N ILE A 97 -11.67 -24.67 6.67
CA ILE A 97 -12.12 -23.32 6.99
C ILE A 97 -13.64 -23.26 6.94
N ASN A 98 -14.24 -22.56 7.90
CA ASN A 98 -15.68 -22.31 7.94
C ASN A 98 -16.08 -21.19 6.96
N PHE A 99 -16.07 -21.52 5.67
CA PHE A 99 -16.44 -20.56 4.62
C PHE A 99 -17.90 -20.10 4.72
N ALA A 100 -18.82 -20.91 5.27
CA ALA A 100 -20.20 -20.49 5.49
C ALA A 100 -20.32 -19.27 6.41
N ARG A 101 -19.33 -19.06 7.31
CA ARG A 101 -19.23 -17.84 8.11
C ARG A 101 -18.56 -16.70 7.35
N LEU A 102 -17.43 -16.98 6.71
CA LEU A 102 -16.60 -15.97 6.05
C LEU A 102 -17.26 -15.39 4.78
N SER A 103 -18.07 -16.20 4.10
CA SER A 103 -18.78 -15.85 2.88
C SER A 103 -20.16 -16.52 2.93
N PRO A 104 -21.25 -15.75 3.16
CA PRO A 104 -22.60 -16.30 3.26
C PRO A 104 -23.10 -16.91 1.94
N GLU A 105 -22.46 -16.58 0.81
CA GLU A 105 -22.66 -17.26 -0.45
C GLU A 105 -22.04 -18.66 -0.31
N ALA A 106 -22.89 -19.70 -0.30
CA ALA A 106 -22.49 -21.09 -0.05
C ALA A 106 -21.22 -21.50 -0.79
N LEU A 107 -20.38 -22.34 -0.16
CA LEU A 107 -19.13 -22.85 -0.72
C LEU A 107 -19.30 -23.17 -2.21
N PRO A 108 -18.58 -22.46 -3.09
CA PRO A 108 -18.76 -22.68 -4.51
C PRO A 108 -18.40 -24.12 -4.84
N THR A 109 -19.23 -24.77 -5.66
CA THR A 109 -18.84 -26.03 -6.34
C THR A 109 -17.48 -25.85 -7.02
N GLU A 110 -16.74 -26.93 -7.30
CA GLU A 110 -15.40 -26.81 -7.92
C GLU A 110 -15.39 -25.93 -9.18
N ALA A 111 -16.45 -26.00 -9.99
CA ALA A 111 -16.64 -25.15 -11.16
C ALA A 111 -16.77 -23.67 -10.80
N GLN A 112 -17.58 -23.35 -9.80
CA GLN A 112 -17.75 -21.98 -9.29
C GLN A 112 -16.47 -21.47 -8.60
N ALA A 113 -15.73 -22.33 -7.88
CA ALA A 113 -14.49 -21.95 -7.21
C ALA A 113 -13.44 -21.49 -8.23
N ARG A 114 -13.35 -22.20 -9.37
CA ARG A 114 -12.51 -21.82 -10.50
C ARG A 114 -12.96 -20.52 -11.15
N GLU A 115 -14.27 -20.34 -11.36
CA GLU A 115 -14.82 -19.12 -11.96
C GLU A 115 -14.55 -17.88 -11.08
N VAL A 116 -14.79 -17.99 -9.78
CA VAL A 116 -14.53 -16.91 -8.81
C VAL A 116 -13.03 -16.63 -8.71
N ALA A 117 -12.16 -17.65 -8.76
CA ALA A 117 -10.72 -17.42 -8.79
C ALA A 117 -10.29 -16.66 -10.06
N ILE A 118 -10.78 -17.07 -11.24
CA ILE A 118 -10.46 -16.38 -12.51
C ILE A 118 -10.96 -14.93 -12.47
N SER A 119 -12.19 -14.71 -12.01
CA SER A 119 -12.77 -13.36 -11.90
C SER A 119 -12.00 -12.51 -10.89
N ALA A 120 -11.59 -13.09 -9.76
CA ALA A 120 -10.75 -12.43 -8.76
C ALA A 120 -9.41 -11.98 -9.37
N PHE A 121 -8.72 -12.82 -10.15
CA PHE A 121 -7.47 -12.45 -10.80
C PHE A 121 -7.63 -11.35 -11.87
N MET A 122 -8.78 -11.27 -12.53
CA MET A 122 -9.05 -10.28 -13.57
C MET A 122 -9.51 -8.93 -12.99
N LEU A 123 -10.44 -8.97 -12.03
CA LEU A 123 -11.07 -7.78 -11.48
C LEU A 123 -10.23 -7.12 -10.39
N SER A 124 -9.53 -7.91 -9.56
CA SER A 124 -8.80 -7.35 -8.41
C SER A 124 -7.69 -6.39 -8.79
N PRO A 125 -6.89 -6.59 -9.86
CA PRO A 125 -5.90 -5.61 -10.26
C PRO A 125 -6.53 -4.30 -10.74
N VAL A 126 -7.65 -4.39 -11.47
CA VAL A 126 -8.36 -3.23 -12.05
C VAL A 126 -9.01 -2.40 -10.95
N ILE A 127 -9.81 -3.06 -10.10
CA ILE A 127 -10.47 -2.42 -8.96
C ILE A 127 -9.41 -1.93 -7.96
N GLY A 128 -8.37 -2.74 -7.74
CA GLY A 128 -7.21 -2.42 -6.93
C GLY A 128 -6.57 -1.09 -7.34
N ALA A 129 -6.25 -0.97 -8.62
CA ALA A 129 -5.67 0.24 -9.16
C ALA A 129 -6.55 1.48 -8.94
N PHE A 130 -7.86 1.33 -9.15
CA PHE A 130 -8.81 2.42 -9.00
C PHE A 130 -8.92 2.90 -7.55
N PHE A 131 -9.12 1.99 -6.60
CA PHE A 131 -9.23 2.33 -5.18
C PHE A 131 -7.95 2.92 -4.62
N ALA A 132 -6.78 2.40 -5.00
CA ALA A 132 -5.51 2.94 -4.55
C ALA A 132 -5.21 4.32 -5.15
N ALA A 133 -5.61 4.57 -6.41
CA ALA A 133 -5.56 5.90 -7.00
C ALA A 133 -6.44 6.89 -6.22
N GLY A 134 -7.68 6.49 -5.88
CA GLY A 134 -8.59 7.27 -5.04
C GLY A 134 -8.01 7.58 -3.66
N ALA A 135 -7.41 6.59 -2.99
CA ALA A 135 -6.78 6.78 -1.68
C ALA A 135 -5.62 7.80 -1.73
N ALA A 136 -4.80 7.74 -2.77
CA ALA A 136 -3.72 8.71 -2.98
C ALA A 136 -4.24 10.12 -3.26
N TRP A 137 -5.33 10.24 -4.02
CA TRP A 137 -6.02 11.51 -4.23
C TRP A 137 -6.55 12.07 -2.90
N TYR A 138 -7.23 11.25 -2.10
CA TYR A 138 -7.78 11.66 -0.80
C TYR A 138 -6.67 12.16 0.15
N ARG A 139 -5.53 11.47 0.21
CA ARG A 139 -4.36 11.94 0.97
C ARG A 139 -3.89 13.33 0.54
N ARG A 140 -3.82 13.58 -0.77
CA ARG A 140 -3.40 14.88 -1.32
C ARG A 140 -4.44 15.96 -1.02
N PHE A 141 -5.71 15.65 -1.18
CA PHE A 141 -6.81 16.53 -0.84
C PHE A 141 -6.72 16.98 0.63
N LEU A 142 -6.59 16.05 1.57
CA LEU A 142 -6.40 16.37 2.99
C LEU A 142 -5.16 17.23 3.26
N ALA A 143 -4.07 17.00 2.52
CA ALA A 143 -2.86 17.81 2.66
C ALA A 143 -3.09 19.27 2.23
N TYR A 144 -3.84 19.49 1.15
CA TYR A 144 -4.18 20.84 0.66
C TYR A 144 -5.20 21.56 1.55
N SER A 145 -6.13 20.82 2.16
CA SER A 145 -7.12 21.39 3.09
C SER A 145 -6.52 21.79 4.45
N SER A 146 -5.28 21.38 4.75
CA SER A 146 -4.60 21.74 6.01
C SER A 146 -3.60 22.89 5.79
N PRO A 147 -3.86 24.12 6.31
CA PRO A 147 -2.95 25.25 6.14
C PRO A 147 -1.56 25.04 6.78
N ASN A 148 -1.46 24.10 7.72
CA ASN A 148 -0.26 23.92 8.55
C ASN A 148 0.81 23.01 7.90
N ARG A 149 0.49 22.25 6.85
CA ARG A 149 1.40 21.25 6.26
C ARG A 149 2.37 21.84 5.23
N SER A 150 1.97 22.94 4.57
CA SER A 150 2.87 23.75 3.73
C SER A 150 4.00 24.40 4.55
N ARG A 151 3.72 24.82 5.79
CA ARG A 151 4.72 25.37 6.73
C ARG A 151 5.76 24.33 7.16
N GLN A 152 5.36 23.09 7.40
CA GLN A 152 6.27 22.03 7.83
C GLN A 152 7.22 21.57 6.70
N SER A 153 6.74 21.56 5.45
CA SER A 153 7.56 21.26 4.26
C SER A 153 8.57 22.38 3.95
N GLN A 154 8.25 23.65 4.28
CA GLN A 154 9.19 24.77 4.20
C GLN A 154 10.21 24.78 5.33
N ALA A 155 9.83 24.35 6.54
CA ALA A 155 10.73 24.28 7.70
C ALA A 155 11.81 23.19 7.56
N GLN A 156 11.61 22.21 6.68
CA GLN A 156 12.54 21.11 6.43
C GLN A 156 13.57 21.38 5.32
N LYS A 157 13.54 22.55 4.66
CA LYS A 157 14.71 23.00 3.90
C LYS A 157 15.82 23.29 4.93
N PRO A 158 16.96 22.58 4.91
CA PRO A 158 18.09 22.97 5.74
C PRO A 158 18.45 24.39 5.31
N LYS A 159 18.38 25.32 6.25
CA LYS A 159 18.95 26.66 6.12
C LYS A 159 20.44 26.41 5.88
N ALA A 160 20.88 26.46 4.62
CA ALA A 160 22.28 26.37 4.26
C ALA A 160 23.00 27.38 5.15
N GLY A 161 23.88 26.86 6.00
CA GLY A 161 24.47 27.57 7.12
C GLY A 161 25.15 28.84 6.64
N ASP A 162 24.56 29.97 7.02
CA ASP A 162 25.23 31.27 7.06
C ASP A 162 26.29 31.21 8.15
N GLY A 163 27.44 30.62 7.80
CA GLY A 163 28.63 30.49 8.61
C GLY A 163 29.57 31.65 8.36
N ARG A 164 29.16 32.86 8.77
CA ARG A 164 30.04 34.01 8.98
C ARG A 164 31.19 33.60 9.92
N THR A 165 32.39 33.37 9.37
CA THR A 165 33.63 33.46 10.16
C THR A 165 34.06 34.91 10.26
N ARG A 166 33.81 35.42 11.46
CA ARG A 166 34.31 36.61 12.14
C ARG A 166 35.74 37.07 11.78
N THR A 167 35.84 38.38 11.52
CA THR A 167 36.79 39.38 12.06
C THR A 167 38.30 39.37 11.72
N SER A 168 38.70 40.54 11.20
CA SER A 168 39.81 41.43 11.62
C SER A 168 41.23 41.26 11.05
N ALA A 169 41.63 42.32 10.34
CA ALA A 169 42.92 42.99 10.41
C ALA A 169 44.17 42.23 9.94
N SER A 170 44.47 42.33 8.64
CA SER A 170 45.86 42.37 8.17
C SER A 170 45.95 43.19 6.88
N GLN A 171 45.80 44.50 7.02
CA GLN A 171 46.03 45.46 5.93
C GLN A 171 46.68 46.71 6.52
N LYS A 172 47.94 46.56 6.97
CA LYS A 172 48.97 47.60 7.18
C LYS A 172 50.12 47.00 8.00
N ALA A 173 51.15 46.50 7.33
CA ALA A 173 52.56 46.59 7.76
C ALA A 173 53.42 45.74 6.82
N GLY A 174 54.12 46.38 5.88
CA GLY A 174 55.18 45.72 5.13
C GLY A 174 55.23 46.16 3.68
N LEU A 175 55.80 47.34 3.44
CA LEU A 175 56.68 47.60 2.29
C LEU A 175 57.42 48.90 2.57
N LYS A 176 58.56 48.78 3.26
CA LYS A 176 59.71 49.67 3.11
C LYS A 176 60.60 49.05 2.03
N ARG A 177 60.84 49.76 0.95
CA ARG A 177 62.17 49.99 0.36
C ARG A 177 62.09 51.07 -0.68
#